data_AF-A0A9D1H319-F1
#
_entry.id   AF-A0A9D1H319-F1
#
_cell.length_a   1.000
_cell.length_b   1.000
_cell.length_c   1.000
_cell.angle_alpha   90.00
_cell.angle_beta   90.00
_cell.angle_gamma   90.00
#
_symmetry.space_group_name_H-M   'P 1'
#
loop_
_entity.id
_entity.type
_entity.pdbx_description
1 polymer ?
#
loop_
_entity_poly.entity_id
_entity_poly.type
_entity_poly.pdbx_seq_one_letter_code
_entity_poly.pdbx_strand_id
1 'polypeptide(L)'
;MLKRILLTAAAVLAAAAAPAYAAIDECTVNSSTDIVSISGTADKNGQVLLTVVEKGAAADEFFENTAYQDQLRADADGHFSFEFKMTEAGLYTAYASTPSETYTYDFVFSNAEAADSVIEKINAAGSAAEISALLEENRYAAGLYITEISAEPDYGYIAELMFSSKPYDTDDANSVLALFRQYMIYGYIKDGSASNVFDLDAYLDISSIDGMEIFTDDIFKESHELDATKRISGQSFKNHDEFAKAIAEQSALALIANPNGYGNVQKVCERFDDVIGIDTSDAGSEVYKQLSGKTFGSFDELGKKFEELCKAQQDTPNPGGGGGGGGGSRPSGGSGGIVSGGNNKPLEEIPVTDTPQNESVFNDLAGYEWARESIDALYELGIVAGRTENTFCPGDNITRSEFVKLVALAFDLSAGTGRLPFEDTSSDSWDYEYIKAAYDSGIVNGISASEFGCGLQITRQDMAVMLRRASEAAPADDASVRRFADDNDISDYAYDDVYALRSAGIINGDESNRFNPSAPATRAEAAKMIYAAMDK
;
A
#
# COMPACT_ATOMS: atom_id res chain seq x y z
N MET A 1 -12.03 -1.00 34.06
CA MET A 1 -11.61 -0.67 35.45
C MET A 1 -10.28 0.07 35.43
N LEU A 2 -9.26 -0.44 34.72
CA LEU A 2 -7.97 0.21 34.50
C LEU A 2 -8.05 1.67 34.02
N LYS A 3 -8.82 1.93 32.94
CA LYS A 3 -9.06 3.30 32.43
C LYS A 3 -9.62 4.24 33.50
N ARG A 4 -10.48 3.75 34.42
CA ARG A 4 -10.99 4.55 35.54
C ARG A 4 -9.94 4.78 36.62
N ILE A 5 -9.05 3.83 36.88
CA ILE A 5 -7.94 3.98 37.86
C ILE A 5 -6.94 5.02 37.34
N LEU A 6 -6.55 4.92 36.06
CA LEU A 6 -5.66 5.88 35.39
C LEU A 6 -6.29 7.27 35.30
N LEU A 7 -7.57 7.38 34.92
CA LEU A 7 -8.29 8.66 34.95
C LEU A 7 -8.43 9.22 36.38
N THR A 8 -8.49 8.38 37.42
CA THR A 8 -8.55 8.84 38.81
C THR A 8 -7.17 9.33 39.29
N ALA A 9 -6.08 8.65 38.90
CA ALA A 9 -4.72 9.13 39.13
C ALA A 9 -4.47 10.45 38.36
N ALA A 10 -4.93 10.54 37.11
CA ALA A 10 -4.97 11.76 36.29
C ALA A 10 -5.85 12.86 36.90
N ALA A 11 -6.94 12.53 37.57
CA ALA A 11 -7.82 13.51 38.22
C ALA A 11 -7.19 14.15 39.47
N VAL A 12 -6.23 13.49 40.12
CA VAL A 12 -5.45 14.09 41.24
C VAL A 12 -4.52 15.22 40.73
N LEU A 13 -4.26 15.29 39.41
CA LEU A 13 -3.40 16.29 38.77
C LEU A 13 -4.10 17.64 38.49
N ALA A 14 -5.42 17.74 38.68
CA ALA A 14 -6.22 18.89 38.28
C ALA A 14 -6.09 20.11 39.23
N ALA A 15 -4.96 20.82 39.18
CA ALA A 15 -4.83 22.17 39.73
C ALA A 15 -4.75 23.29 38.66
N ALA A 16 -4.89 22.96 37.37
CA ALA A 16 -5.07 23.94 36.29
C ALA A 16 -5.88 23.31 35.13
N ALA A 17 -6.46 24.15 34.27
CA ALA A 17 -7.38 23.76 33.19
C ALA A 17 -6.91 22.50 32.45
N ALA A 18 -7.76 21.48 32.44
CA ALA A 18 -7.42 20.14 32.00
C ALA A 18 -7.16 20.13 30.48
N PRO A 19 -6.04 19.56 30.02
CA PRO A 19 -5.80 19.33 28.61
C PRO A 19 -6.77 18.27 28.04
N ALA A 20 -7.18 18.45 26.79
CA ALA A 20 -8.16 17.65 26.07
C ALA A 20 -7.55 16.60 25.13
N TYR A 21 -6.24 16.69 24.81
CA TYR A 21 -5.58 15.81 23.85
C TYR A 21 -4.17 15.37 24.30
N ALA A 22 -3.80 14.14 23.97
CA ALA A 22 -2.44 13.64 23.94
C ALA A 22 -2.27 12.61 22.80
N ALA A 23 -1.06 12.29 22.38
CA ALA A 23 -0.74 11.19 21.49
C ALA A 23 0.69 10.76 21.79
N ILE A 24 1.00 9.46 21.64
CA ILE A 24 2.37 8.98 21.64
C ILE A 24 2.76 8.89 20.17
N ASP A 25 3.76 9.67 19.77
CA ASP A 25 4.20 9.76 18.38
C ASP A 25 5.40 8.82 18.13
N GLU A 26 6.26 8.62 19.14
CA GLU A 26 7.46 7.81 19.02
C GLU A 26 7.82 7.12 20.34
N CYS A 27 8.31 5.87 20.24
CA CYS A 27 8.94 5.15 21.34
C CYS A 27 10.23 4.52 20.82
N THR A 28 11.37 4.88 21.42
CA THR A 28 12.68 4.31 21.08
C THR A 28 13.30 3.61 22.27
N VAL A 29 13.92 2.46 22.01
CA VAL A 29 14.60 1.65 23.02
C VAL A 29 16.07 1.54 22.66
N ASN A 30 16.94 2.04 23.54
CA ASN A 30 18.38 1.91 23.40
C ASN A 30 18.89 0.82 24.35
N SER A 31 19.02 -0.40 23.83
CA SER A 31 19.50 -1.59 24.54
C SER A 31 20.92 -1.47 25.09
N SER A 32 21.75 -0.56 24.57
CA SER A 32 23.13 -0.34 25.03
C SER A 32 23.23 0.57 26.26
N THR A 33 22.21 1.39 26.49
CA THR A 33 22.16 2.35 27.61
C THR A 33 21.02 2.07 28.59
N ASP A 34 20.17 1.10 28.23
CA ASP A 34 18.93 0.73 28.91
C ASP A 34 17.91 1.87 28.98
N ILE A 35 18.04 2.86 28.09
CA ILE A 35 17.19 4.04 28.05
C ILE A 35 16.04 3.80 27.08
N VAL A 36 14.83 4.06 27.55
CA VAL A 36 13.62 4.18 26.74
C VAL A 36 13.25 5.65 26.65
N SER A 37 12.99 6.12 25.43
CA SER A 37 12.47 7.46 25.16
C SER A 37 11.08 7.36 24.57
N ILE A 38 10.12 8.05 25.18
CA ILE A 38 8.73 8.13 24.71
C ILE A 38 8.38 9.60 24.51
N SER A 39 8.08 9.95 23.27
CA SER A 39 7.74 11.30 22.88
C SER A 39 6.37 11.35 22.21
N GLY A 40 5.78 12.54 22.22
CA GLY A 40 4.47 12.73 21.64
C GLY A 40 3.97 14.15 21.70
N THR A 41 2.71 14.33 21.34
CA THR A 41 2.02 15.62 21.35
C THR A 41 0.90 15.63 22.38
N ALA A 42 0.63 16.77 22.97
CA ALA A 42 -0.47 17.03 23.88
C ALA A 42 -0.87 18.51 23.77
N ASP A 43 -1.90 18.92 24.49
CA ASP A 43 -2.23 20.34 24.56
C ASP A 43 -1.02 21.17 25.03
N LYS A 44 -0.87 22.35 24.45
CA LYS A 44 0.19 23.31 24.77
C LYS A 44 0.25 23.59 26.27
N ASN A 45 1.40 23.38 26.89
CA ASN A 45 1.59 23.48 28.35
C ASN A 45 0.70 22.54 29.19
N GLY A 46 0.14 21.50 28.58
CA GLY A 46 -0.67 20.47 29.21
C GLY A 46 0.17 19.52 30.06
N GLN A 47 -0.42 18.99 31.13
CA GLN A 47 0.22 17.95 31.94
C GLN A 47 -0.04 16.58 31.34
N VAL A 48 1.03 15.79 31.20
CA VAL A 48 0.99 14.41 30.74
C VAL A 48 1.57 13.52 31.84
N LEU A 49 0.81 12.50 32.23
CA LEU A 49 1.26 11.42 33.09
C LEU A 49 1.62 10.23 32.21
N LEU A 50 2.90 9.84 32.19
CA LEU A 50 3.33 8.60 31.57
C LEU A 50 3.35 7.50 32.63
N THR A 51 2.69 6.39 32.36
CA THR A 51 2.79 5.16 33.16
C THR A 51 3.13 4.01 32.24
N VAL A 52 4.19 3.26 32.53
CA VAL A 52 4.63 2.10 31.77
C VAL A 52 4.41 0.87 32.62
N VAL A 53 3.66 -0.09 32.10
CA VAL A 53 3.27 -1.30 32.82
C VAL A 53 3.55 -2.52 31.97
N GLU A 54 3.96 -3.62 32.59
CA GLU A 54 4.07 -4.90 31.89
C GLU A 54 2.73 -5.28 31.24
N LYS A 55 2.77 -5.64 29.96
CA LYS A 55 1.57 -5.92 29.17
C LYS A 55 0.96 -7.24 29.62
N GLY A 56 -0.35 -7.22 29.88
CA GLY A 56 -1.09 -8.38 30.38
C GLY A 56 -1.23 -8.41 31.91
N ALA A 57 -0.63 -7.46 32.64
CA ALA A 57 -0.83 -7.32 34.08
C ALA A 57 -2.31 -7.18 34.44
N ALA A 58 -2.75 -7.89 35.48
CA ALA A 58 -4.12 -7.79 35.98
C ALA A 58 -4.41 -6.40 36.54
N ALA A 59 -5.68 -5.97 36.51
CA ALA A 59 -6.03 -4.60 36.88
C ALA A 59 -5.80 -4.27 38.36
N ASP A 60 -5.80 -5.28 39.22
CA ASP A 60 -5.49 -5.22 40.64
C ASP A 60 -3.98 -5.30 40.94
N GLU A 61 -3.17 -5.77 40.00
CA GLU A 61 -1.70 -5.83 40.10
C GLU A 61 -1.01 -4.70 39.32
N PHE A 62 -1.79 -3.73 38.81
CA PHE A 62 -1.30 -2.66 37.94
C PHE A 62 -0.10 -1.88 38.54
N PHE A 63 -0.18 -1.54 39.82
CA PHE A 63 0.89 -0.79 40.50
C PHE A 63 2.10 -1.65 40.82
N GLU A 64 1.92 -2.97 40.97
CA GLU A 64 3.02 -3.91 41.23
C GLU A 64 3.83 -4.16 39.96
N ASN A 65 3.18 -4.10 38.80
CA ASN A 65 3.79 -4.29 37.48
C ASN A 65 4.13 -2.97 36.77
N THR A 66 4.12 -1.83 37.48
CA THR A 66 4.49 -0.53 36.92
C THR A 66 6.02 -0.41 36.86
N ALA A 67 6.57 -0.46 35.65
CA ALA A 67 8.01 -0.30 35.41
C ALA A 67 8.48 1.15 35.48
N TYR A 68 7.62 2.09 35.08
CA TYR A 68 7.92 3.52 35.13
C TYR A 68 6.66 4.35 35.33
N GLN A 69 6.78 5.44 36.10
CA GLN A 69 5.74 6.46 36.18
C GLN A 69 6.38 7.81 36.46
N ASP A 70 6.08 8.78 35.61
CA ASP A 70 6.47 10.17 35.84
C ASP A 70 5.50 11.12 35.13
N GLN A 71 5.59 12.39 35.50
CA GLN A 71 4.74 13.43 34.99
C GLN A 71 5.57 14.61 34.51
N LEU A 72 5.25 15.09 33.31
CA LEU A 72 5.83 16.32 32.79
C LEU A 72 4.78 17.23 32.17
N ARG A 73 5.21 18.45 31.86
CA ARG A 73 4.40 19.44 31.15
C ARG A 73 4.90 19.56 29.72
N ALA A 74 4.02 19.35 28.75
CA ALA A 74 4.31 19.57 27.35
C ALA A 74 4.77 21.01 27.11
N ASP A 75 5.59 21.24 26.08
CA ASP A 75 6.14 22.56 25.80
C ASP A 75 5.08 23.53 25.20
N ALA A 76 5.56 24.70 24.73
CA ALA A 76 4.69 25.73 24.16
C ALA A 76 4.05 25.32 22.82
N ASP A 77 4.61 24.32 22.15
CA ASP A 77 4.12 23.77 20.89
C ASP A 77 3.28 22.50 21.10
N GLY A 78 3.34 21.92 22.31
CA GLY A 78 2.56 20.76 22.71
C GLY A 78 3.38 19.48 22.75
N HIS A 79 4.70 19.53 22.60
CA HIS A 79 5.52 18.33 22.61
C HIS A 79 5.89 17.90 24.03
N PHE A 80 5.88 16.60 24.29
CA PHE A 80 6.42 15.99 25.50
C PHE A 80 7.46 14.93 25.14
N SER A 81 8.42 14.69 26.04
CA SER A 81 9.42 13.63 25.91
C SER A 81 9.83 13.11 27.28
N PHE A 82 9.66 11.82 27.51
CA PHE A 82 10.10 11.11 28.70
C PHE A 82 11.32 10.27 28.35
N GLU A 83 12.38 10.35 29.15
CA GLU A 83 13.53 9.45 29.06
C GLU A 83 13.72 8.77 30.41
N PHE A 84 13.75 7.43 30.41
CA PHE A 84 13.88 6.66 31.62
C PHE A 84 14.63 5.36 31.38
N LYS A 85 15.19 4.81 32.46
CA LYS A 85 15.87 3.51 32.41
C LYS A 85 14.92 2.38 32.76
N MET A 86 15.05 1.27 32.04
CA MET A 86 14.39 0.01 32.37
C MET A 86 15.43 -1.07 32.63
N THR A 87 15.07 -2.13 33.34
CA THR A 87 16.01 -3.18 33.76
C THR A 87 15.54 -4.59 33.49
N GLU A 88 14.26 -4.80 33.22
CA GLU A 88 13.69 -6.12 33.04
C GLU A 88 13.19 -6.25 31.61
N ALA A 89 13.65 -7.29 30.90
CA ALA A 89 13.21 -7.55 29.54
C ALA A 89 11.75 -7.99 29.56
N GLY A 90 10.93 -7.42 28.68
CA GLY A 90 9.49 -7.65 28.70
C GLY A 90 8.75 -6.88 27.62
N LEU A 91 7.45 -7.18 27.51
CA LEU A 91 6.52 -6.41 26.70
C LEU A 91 5.77 -5.45 27.62
N TYR A 92 5.78 -4.18 27.27
CA TYR A 92 5.23 -3.11 28.09
C TYR A 92 4.21 -2.31 27.30
N THR A 93 3.22 -1.79 28.00
CA THR A 93 2.29 -0.78 27.49
C THR A 93 2.60 0.54 28.18
N ALA A 94 2.97 1.55 27.39
CA ALA A 94 3.05 2.94 27.81
C ALA A 94 1.67 3.59 27.73
N TYR A 95 1.23 4.18 28.83
CA TYR A 95 -0.01 4.94 28.96
C TYR A 95 0.32 6.42 29.12
N ALA A 96 0.13 7.21 28.07
CA ALA A 96 0.18 8.67 28.14
C ALA A 96 -1.22 9.20 28.48
N SER A 97 -1.39 9.70 29.70
CA SER A 97 -2.70 10.10 30.24
C SER A 97 -2.78 11.61 30.50
N THR A 98 -3.90 12.18 30.07
CA THR A 98 -4.40 13.49 30.48
C THR A 98 -5.62 13.30 31.40
N PRO A 99 -6.19 14.35 32.01
CA PRO A 99 -7.43 14.21 32.77
C PRO A 99 -8.63 13.76 31.92
N SER A 100 -8.58 13.94 30.59
CA SER A 100 -9.68 13.67 29.66
C SER A 100 -9.50 12.33 28.93
N GLU A 101 -8.26 11.98 28.57
CA GLU A 101 -7.95 10.89 27.65
C GLU A 101 -6.70 10.10 28.06
N THR A 102 -6.58 8.89 27.53
CA THR A 102 -5.42 8.02 27.74
C THR A 102 -5.08 7.34 26.42
N TYR A 103 -3.82 7.43 26.03
CA TYR A 103 -3.25 6.84 24.83
C TYR A 103 -2.29 5.74 25.20
N THR A 104 -2.25 4.69 24.38
CA THR A 104 -1.44 3.50 24.66
C THR A 104 -0.46 3.24 23.53
N TYR A 105 0.76 2.87 23.89
CA TYR A 105 1.78 2.42 22.95
C TYR A 105 2.44 1.17 23.51
N ASP A 106 2.44 0.08 22.75
CA ASP A 106 3.08 -1.16 23.14
C ASP A 106 4.52 -1.20 22.61
N PHE A 107 5.47 -1.58 23.46
CA PHE A 107 6.86 -1.71 23.08
C PHE A 107 7.54 -2.84 23.86
N VAL A 108 8.59 -3.42 23.28
CA VAL A 108 9.43 -4.40 23.96
C VAL A 108 10.70 -3.75 24.45
N PHE A 109 11.06 -4.08 25.68
CA PHE A 109 12.35 -3.74 26.24
C PHE A 109 13.20 -5.00 26.37
N SER A 110 14.48 -4.89 25.99
CA SER A 110 15.53 -5.85 26.32
C SER A 110 16.83 -5.08 26.54
N ASN A 111 17.54 -5.39 27.62
CA ASN A 111 18.88 -4.86 27.88
C ASN A 111 19.97 -5.82 27.40
N ALA A 112 21.20 -5.32 27.34
CA ALA A 112 22.36 -6.10 26.93
C ALA A 112 22.60 -7.32 27.84
N GLU A 113 22.46 -7.18 29.16
CA GLU A 113 22.71 -8.28 30.11
C GLU A 113 21.76 -9.48 29.89
N ALA A 114 20.48 -9.21 29.70
CA ALA A 114 19.49 -10.25 29.43
C ALA A 114 19.72 -10.91 28.06
N ALA A 115 20.09 -10.11 27.05
CA ALA A 115 20.43 -10.62 25.73
C ALA A 115 21.65 -11.55 25.79
N ASP A 116 22.75 -11.12 26.41
CA ASP A 116 23.98 -11.89 26.57
C ASP A 116 23.71 -13.23 27.26
N SER A 117 22.95 -13.18 28.36
CA SER A 117 22.55 -14.37 29.12
C SER A 117 21.77 -15.38 28.26
N VAL A 118 20.86 -14.91 27.42
CA VAL A 118 20.10 -15.77 26.51
C VAL A 118 20.99 -16.32 25.39
N ILE A 119 21.85 -15.50 24.81
CA ILE A 119 22.78 -15.91 23.75
C ILE A 119 23.75 -16.99 24.26
N GLU A 120 24.29 -16.84 25.47
CA GLU A 120 25.13 -17.86 26.12
C GLU A 120 24.39 -19.19 26.30
N LYS A 121 23.13 -19.16 26.75
CA LYS A 121 22.30 -20.37 26.88
C LYS A 121 22.01 -21.02 25.53
N ILE A 122 21.73 -20.23 24.49
CA ILE A 122 21.53 -20.72 23.12
C ILE A 122 22.81 -21.38 22.59
N ASN A 123 23.97 -20.77 22.81
CA ASN A 123 25.27 -21.34 22.42
C ASN A 123 25.55 -22.68 23.11
N ALA A 124 25.18 -22.78 24.39
CA ALA A 124 25.35 -23.99 25.21
C ALA A 124 24.33 -25.10 24.90
N ALA A 125 23.17 -24.78 24.32
CA ALA A 125 22.09 -25.73 24.07
C ALA A 125 22.54 -26.88 23.14
N GLY A 126 22.20 -28.11 23.51
CA GLY A 126 22.54 -29.34 22.80
C GLY A 126 21.59 -29.70 21.67
N SER A 127 20.42 -29.06 21.58
CA SER A 127 19.43 -29.30 20.53
C SER A 127 18.56 -28.08 20.23
N ALA A 128 17.90 -28.06 19.07
CA ALA A 128 16.89 -27.06 18.75
C ALA A 128 15.69 -27.09 19.71
N ALA A 129 15.31 -28.28 20.22
CA ALA A 129 14.23 -28.38 21.21
C ALA A 129 14.57 -27.67 22.53
N GLU A 130 15.84 -27.72 22.97
CA GLU A 130 16.30 -26.96 24.13
C GLU A 130 16.24 -25.44 23.87
N ILE A 131 16.63 -24.99 22.68
CA ILE A 131 16.49 -23.57 22.30
C ILE A 131 15.02 -23.15 22.27
N SER A 132 14.13 -23.94 21.65
CA SER A 132 12.70 -23.63 21.60
C SER A 132 12.11 -23.41 22.99
N ALA A 133 12.43 -24.30 23.95
CA ALA A 133 11.99 -24.14 25.34
C ALA A 133 12.58 -22.89 26.01
N LEU A 134 13.83 -22.54 25.72
CA LEU A 134 14.43 -21.30 26.20
C LEU A 134 13.72 -20.06 25.65
N LEU A 135 13.30 -20.08 24.37
CA LEU A 135 12.60 -18.96 23.74
C LEU A 135 11.20 -18.74 24.32
N GLU A 136 10.47 -19.81 24.65
CA GLU A 136 9.15 -19.69 25.31
C GLU A 136 9.20 -18.89 26.61
N GLU A 137 10.29 -19.05 27.38
CA GLU A 137 10.49 -18.35 28.66
C GLU A 137 11.20 -17.00 28.52
N ASN A 138 11.97 -16.78 27.45
CA ASN A 138 12.90 -15.64 27.33
C ASN A 138 12.73 -14.84 26.02
N ARG A 139 11.58 -14.93 25.33
CA ARG A 139 11.37 -14.32 24.01
C ARG A 139 11.76 -12.84 23.91
N TYR A 140 11.44 -12.04 24.92
CA TYR A 140 11.72 -10.60 24.90
C TYR A 140 13.20 -10.31 25.09
N ALA A 141 13.87 -11.06 25.97
CA ALA A 141 15.33 -11.01 26.12
C ALA A 141 16.06 -11.51 24.84
N ALA A 142 15.45 -12.44 24.11
CA ALA A 142 15.90 -12.88 22.79
C ALA A 142 15.54 -11.90 21.65
N GLY A 143 14.93 -10.76 21.95
CA GLY A 143 14.51 -9.77 20.96
C GLY A 143 13.41 -10.25 20.00
N LEU A 144 12.69 -11.32 20.34
CA LEU A 144 11.67 -11.97 19.51
C LEU A 144 10.30 -11.29 19.67
N TYR A 145 10.23 -10.07 19.16
CA TYR A 145 8.99 -9.33 19.00
C TYR A 145 9.05 -8.38 17.81
N ILE A 146 7.95 -8.30 17.06
CA ILE A 146 7.72 -7.38 15.95
C ILE A 146 6.39 -6.70 16.22
N THR A 147 6.42 -5.38 16.28
CA THR A 147 5.26 -4.54 16.64
C THR A 147 4.11 -4.71 15.65
N GLU A 148 4.45 -4.93 14.39
CA GLU A 148 3.55 -5.04 13.24
C GLU A 148 2.83 -6.40 13.20
N ILE A 149 3.32 -7.42 13.94
CA ILE A 149 2.82 -8.79 13.87
C ILE A 149 2.38 -9.27 15.25
N SER A 150 1.05 -9.45 15.40
CA SER A 150 0.45 -9.94 16.64
C SER A 150 0.44 -11.47 16.78
N ALA A 151 0.81 -12.20 15.71
CA ALA A 151 0.86 -13.66 15.70
C ALA A 151 1.99 -14.20 16.61
N GLU A 152 1.72 -15.33 17.27
CA GLU A 152 2.75 -16.05 18.02
C GLU A 152 3.75 -16.72 17.06
N PRO A 153 5.06 -16.56 17.28
CA PRO A 153 6.06 -17.12 16.38
C PRO A 153 6.19 -18.65 16.53
N ASP A 154 6.54 -19.33 15.44
CA ASP A 154 6.94 -20.75 15.44
C ASP A 154 8.33 -20.89 16.08
N TYR A 155 8.38 -20.99 17.41
CA TYR A 155 9.63 -21.16 18.17
C TYR A 155 10.41 -22.40 17.75
N GLY A 156 9.74 -23.46 17.28
CA GLY A 156 10.40 -24.66 16.79
C GLY A 156 11.24 -24.36 15.55
N TYR A 157 10.64 -23.67 14.57
CA TYR A 157 11.34 -23.25 13.36
C TYR A 157 12.48 -22.27 13.64
N ILE A 158 12.23 -21.26 14.47
CA ILE A 158 13.24 -20.27 14.86
C ILE A 158 14.41 -20.98 15.56
N ALA A 159 14.12 -21.91 16.46
CA ALA A 159 15.13 -22.66 17.18
C ALA A 159 15.97 -23.57 16.27
N GLU A 160 15.41 -24.13 15.19
CA GLU A 160 16.17 -24.89 14.19
C GLU A 160 17.19 -24.01 13.46
N LEU A 161 16.80 -22.81 13.06
CA LEU A 161 17.69 -21.81 12.46
C LEU A 161 18.77 -21.40 13.47
N MET A 162 18.37 -21.09 14.70
CA MET A 162 19.29 -20.70 15.76
C MET A 162 20.31 -21.80 16.07
N PHE A 163 19.87 -23.06 16.14
CA PHE A 163 20.74 -24.19 16.43
C PHE A 163 21.74 -24.46 15.30
N SER A 164 21.31 -24.27 14.05
CA SER A 164 22.14 -24.53 12.87
C SER A 164 23.23 -23.47 12.66
N SER A 165 22.99 -22.24 13.13
CA SER A 165 23.89 -21.09 12.91
C SER A 165 24.78 -20.74 14.10
N LYS A 166 24.67 -21.46 15.24
CA LYS A 166 25.54 -21.25 16.40
C LYS A 166 27.01 -21.61 16.08
N PRO A 167 28.02 -21.04 16.78
CA PRO A 167 27.89 -20.12 17.91
C PRO A 167 27.68 -18.66 17.49
N TYR A 168 27.02 -17.91 18.36
CA TYR A 168 26.80 -16.47 18.25
C TYR A 168 27.81 -15.68 19.06
N ASP A 169 28.17 -14.49 18.58
CA ASP A 169 29.07 -13.57 19.25
C ASP A 169 28.34 -12.82 20.38
N THR A 170 28.74 -13.07 21.62
CA THR A 170 28.19 -12.38 22.78
C THR A 170 28.70 -10.95 22.92
N ASP A 171 29.84 -10.61 22.31
CA ASP A 171 30.38 -9.25 22.37
C ASP A 171 29.59 -8.27 21.46
N ASP A 172 28.76 -8.80 20.56
CA ASP A 172 27.86 -8.03 19.66
C ASP A 172 26.42 -8.56 19.70
N ALA A 173 25.83 -8.54 20.89
CA ALA A 173 24.46 -8.99 21.10
C ALA A 173 23.44 -8.27 20.19
N ASN A 174 23.65 -6.99 19.85
CA ASN A 174 22.73 -6.24 19.00
C ASN A 174 22.61 -6.85 17.60
N SER A 175 23.74 -7.19 16.96
CA SER A 175 23.73 -7.86 15.65
C SER A 175 23.13 -9.26 15.74
N VAL A 176 23.38 -9.98 16.84
CA VAL A 176 22.77 -11.31 17.08
C VAL A 176 21.26 -11.21 17.23
N LEU A 177 20.75 -10.25 18.01
CA LEU A 177 19.31 -10.02 18.17
C LEU A 177 18.65 -9.56 16.86
N ALA A 178 19.35 -8.80 16.01
CA ALA A 178 18.87 -8.46 14.68
C ALA A 178 18.68 -9.71 13.81
N LEU A 179 19.65 -10.62 13.82
CA LEU A 179 19.55 -11.92 13.16
C LEU A 179 18.40 -12.78 13.72
N PHE A 180 18.19 -12.76 15.03
CA PHE A 180 17.09 -13.49 15.67
C PHE A 180 15.72 -12.97 15.22
N ARG A 181 15.56 -11.64 15.09
CA ARG A 181 14.36 -11.03 14.50
C ARG A 181 14.15 -11.46 13.05
N GLN A 182 15.21 -11.53 12.24
CA GLN A 182 15.10 -12.05 10.87
C GLN A 182 14.59 -13.50 10.84
N TYR A 183 15.11 -14.38 11.71
CA TYR A 183 14.62 -15.76 11.82
C TYR A 183 13.14 -15.82 12.19
N MET A 184 12.70 -14.93 13.07
CA MET A 184 11.29 -14.80 13.44
C MET A 184 10.42 -14.38 12.25
N ILE A 185 10.88 -13.43 11.45
CA ILE A 185 10.18 -13.00 10.22
C ILE A 185 10.09 -14.14 9.22
N TYR A 186 11.14 -14.93 9.05
CA TYR A 186 11.06 -16.14 8.20
C TYR A 186 10.03 -17.13 8.72
N GLY A 187 9.84 -17.23 10.04
CA GLY A 187 8.75 -17.98 10.65
C GLY A 187 7.37 -17.44 10.25
N TYR A 188 7.17 -16.12 10.32
CA TYR A 188 5.91 -15.48 9.93
C TYR A 188 5.62 -15.56 8.43
N ILE A 189 6.65 -15.55 7.58
CA ILE A 189 6.45 -15.79 6.14
C ILE A 189 6.02 -17.25 5.91
N LYS A 190 6.66 -18.19 6.60
CA LYS A 190 6.38 -19.63 6.48
C LYS A 190 4.96 -20.00 6.93
N ASP A 191 4.45 -19.40 8.00
CA ASP A 191 3.10 -19.68 8.49
C ASP A 191 2.00 -18.80 7.84
N GLY A 192 2.41 -17.77 7.09
CA GLY A 192 1.52 -16.84 6.41
C GLY A 192 0.96 -15.73 7.30
N SER A 193 1.60 -15.46 8.45
CA SER A 193 1.22 -14.37 9.36
C SER A 193 1.77 -13.01 8.96
N ALA A 194 2.75 -12.96 8.05
CA ALA A 194 3.28 -11.70 7.51
C ALA A 194 2.33 -11.15 6.41
N SER A 195 1.61 -10.06 6.70
CA SER A 195 0.63 -9.45 5.79
C SER A 195 1.28 -8.76 4.58
N ASN A 196 2.27 -7.91 4.83
CA ASN A 196 3.14 -7.29 3.84
C ASN A 196 4.58 -7.40 4.34
N VAL A 197 5.45 -8.11 3.61
CA VAL A 197 6.84 -8.29 4.03
C VAL A 197 7.68 -7.01 3.88
N PHE A 198 7.22 -6.08 3.03
CA PHE A 198 7.92 -4.83 2.75
C PHE A 198 7.80 -3.82 3.90
N ASP A 199 6.72 -3.88 4.68
CA ASP A 199 6.58 -3.13 5.94
C ASP A 199 7.65 -3.51 6.97
N LEU A 200 8.33 -4.64 6.77
CA LEU A 200 9.38 -5.17 7.64
C LEU A 200 10.80 -4.84 7.13
N ASP A 201 10.95 -3.88 6.19
CA ASP A 201 12.23 -3.47 5.62
C ASP A 201 13.27 -3.10 6.69
N ALA A 202 12.84 -2.47 7.79
CA ALA A 202 13.72 -2.12 8.92
C ALA A 202 14.43 -3.32 9.56
N TYR A 203 13.90 -4.53 9.38
CA TYR A 203 14.47 -5.77 9.91
C TYR A 203 15.14 -6.64 8.82
N LEU A 204 14.61 -6.56 7.61
CA LEU A 204 15.01 -7.41 6.49
C LEU A 204 15.96 -6.73 5.51
N ASP A 205 16.14 -5.42 5.57
CA ASP A 205 17.00 -4.65 4.67
C ASP A 205 16.71 -4.95 3.18
N ILE A 206 15.41 -5.04 2.83
CA ILE A 206 14.92 -5.38 1.50
C ILE A 206 15.40 -4.34 0.48
N SER A 207 15.35 -3.06 0.85
CA SER A 207 15.78 -1.93 0.02
C SER A 207 17.26 -2.01 -0.39
N SER A 208 18.09 -2.74 0.36
CA SER A 208 19.51 -2.94 0.08
C SER A 208 19.82 -4.24 -0.70
N ILE A 209 18.82 -5.08 -0.98
CA ILE A 209 19.00 -6.33 -1.73
C ILE A 209 19.37 -6.02 -3.19
N ASP A 210 20.36 -6.75 -3.72
CA ASP A 210 20.75 -6.67 -5.13
C ASP A 210 19.55 -6.99 -6.05
N GLY A 211 19.22 -6.03 -6.93
CA GLY A 211 18.09 -6.13 -7.86
C GLY A 211 16.87 -5.38 -7.37
N MET A 212 16.80 -4.98 -6.10
CA MET A 212 15.65 -4.24 -5.58
C MET A 212 15.66 -2.75 -5.97
N GLU A 213 16.80 -2.21 -6.39
CA GLU A 213 16.94 -0.78 -6.74
C GLU A 213 16.09 -0.32 -7.94
N ILE A 214 15.55 -1.25 -8.74
CA ILE A 214 14.67 -0.95 -9.87
C ILE A 214 13.18 -0.82 -9.46
N PHE A 215 12.83 -1.23 -8.25
CA PHE A 215 11.47 -1.22 -7.71
C PHE A 215 11.21 0.06 -6.92
N THR A 216 11.34 1.19 -7.58
CA THR A 216 11.03 2.51 -7.03
C THR A 216 9.52 2.72 -6.90
N ASP A 217 9.07 3.62 -6.02
CA ASP A 217 7.65 3.87 -5.74
C ASP A 217 6.79 4.18 -6.97
N ASP A 218 7.36 4.69 -8.06
CA ASP A 218 6.67 4.95 -9.33
C ASP A 218 6.46 3.69 -10.20
N ILE A 219 7.25 2.65 -9.96
CA ILE A 219 7.27 1.39 -10.70
C ILE A 219 6.63 0.26 -9.87
N PHE A 220 6.99 0.16 -8.58
CA PHE A 220 6.59 -0.89 -7.66
C PHE A 220 5.61 -0.32 -6.63
N LYS A 221 4.36 -0.78 -6.69
CA LYS A 221 3.26 -0.31 -5.83
C LYS A 221 2.99 -1.33 -4.74
N GLU A 222 2.27 -0.91 -3.70
CA GLU A 222 1.82 -1.80 -2.61
C GLU A 222 1.10 -3.06 -3.15
N SER A 223 0.36 -2.97 -4.26
CA SER A 223 -0.24 -4.15 -4.91
C SER A 223 0.78 -5.19 -5.37
N HIS A 224 1.97 -4.78 -5.81
CA HIS A 224 3.08 -5.66 -6.16
C HIS A 224 3.76 -6.22 -4.91
N GLU A 225 3.94 -5.40 -3.88
CA GLU A 225 4.47 -5.83 -2.58
C GLU A 225 3.60 -6.95 -1.97
N LEU A 226 2.28 -6.78 -2.00
CA LEU A 226 1.32 -7.77 -1.53
C LEU A 226 1.32 -9.04 -2.39
N ASP A 227 1.48 -8.94 -3.72
CA ASP A 227 1.60 -10.12 -4.58
C ASP A 227 2.92 -10.86 -4.32
N ALA A 228 4.04 -10.15 -4.23
CA ALA A 228 5.33 -10.73 -3.87
C ALA A 228 5.30 -11.40 -2.49
N THR A 229 4.68 -10.76 -1.49
CA THR A 229 4.46 -11.33 -0.15
C THR A 229 3.66 -12.63 -0.23
N LYS A 230 2.55 -12.66 -0.98
CA LYS A 230 1.75 -13.87 -1.18
C LYS A 230 2.51 -15.00 -1.85
N ARG A 231 3.40 -14.68 -2.80
CA ARG A 231 4.21 -15.67 -3.52
C ARG A 231 5.28 -16.32 -2.65
N ILE A 232 5.84 -15.58 -1.68
CA ILE A 232 6.80 -16.13 -0.72
C ILE A 232 6.13 -16.72 0.52
N SER A 233 4.86 -16.43 0.77
CA SER A 233 4.09 -17.02 1.87
C SER A 233 4.12 -18.55 1.81
N GLY A 234 4.38 -19.19 2.95
CA GLY A 234 4.51 -20.65 3.02
C GLY A 234 5.92 -21.18 2.72
N GLN A 235 6.84 -20.35 2.23
CA GLN A 235 8.23 -20.74 1.99
C GLN A 235 9.05 -20.73 3.29
N SER A 236 10.18 -21.44 3.30
CA SER A 236 11.10 -21.47 4.43
C SER A 236 12.48 -21.03 3.98
N PHE A 237 13.11 -20.15 4.76
CA PHE A 237 14.42 -19.56 4.48
C PHE A 237 15.40 -19.87 5.61
N LYS A 238 16.58 -20.38 5.25
CA LYS A 238 17.62 -20.73 6.24
C LYS A 238 18.51 -19.55 6.61
N ASN A 239 18.62 -18.57 5.72
CA ASN A 239 19.49 -17.42 5.85
C ASN A 239 18.98 -16.28 4.98
N HIS A 240 19.60 -15.12 5.15
CA HIS A 240 19.22 -13.91 4.43
C HIS A 240 19.43 -14.02 2.91
N ASP A 241 20.46 -14.72 2.43
CA ASP A 241 20.69 -14.90 1.00
C ASP A 241 19.57 -15.69 0.30
N GLU A 242 19.02 -16.71 0.97
CA GLU A 242 17.89 -17.48 0.45
C GLU A 242 16.61 -16.62 0.38
N PHE A 243 16.34 -15.84 1.44
CA PHE A 243 15.24 -14.88 1.46
C PHE A 243 15.40 -13.81 0.38
N ALA A 244 16.59 -13.21 0.28
CA ALA A 244 16.86 -12.10 -0.62
C ALA A 244 16.66 -12.47 -2.08
N LYS A 245 17.12 -13.65 -2.49
CA LYS A 245 16.86 -14.19 -3.82
C LYS A 245 15.38 -14.40 -4.08
N ALA A 246 14.66 -14.98 -3.11
CA ALA A 246 13.24 -15.26 -3.27
C ALA A 246 12.42 -13.97 -3.38
N ILE A 247 12.64 -12.98 -2.51
CA ILE A 247 11.88 -11.73 -2.57
C ILE A 247 12.20 -10.93 -3.83
N ALA A 248 13.45 -10.89 -4.30
CA ALA A 248 13.81 -10.23 -5.54
C ALA A 248 13.15 -10.91 -6.75
N GLU A 249 13.19 -12.25 -6.81
CA GLU A 249 12.52 -13.02 -7.86
C GLU A 249 11.00 -12.79 -7.84
N GLN A 250 10.37 -12.90 -6.68
CA GLN A 250 8.91 -12.75 -6.59
C GLN A 250 8.46 -11.31 -6.84
N SER A 251 9.28 -10.30 -6.50
CA SER A 251 9.03 -8.89 -6.86
C SER A 251 9.05 -8.69 -8.37
N ALA A 252 10.08 -9.23 -9.04
CA ALA A 252 10.17 -9.20 -10.50
C ALA A 252 8.95 -9.87 -11.16
N LEU A 253 8.56 -11.05 -10.69
CA LEU A 253 7.40 -11.79 -11.22
C LEU A 253 6.07 -11.07 -10.92
N ALA A 254 5.93 -10.43 -9.77
CA ALA A 254 4.77 -9.62 -9.42
C ALA A 254 4.62 -8.41 -10.36
N LEU A 255 5.73 -7.71 -10.64
CA LEU A 255 5.74 -6.58 -11.57
C LEU A 255 5.39 -7.02 -13.01
N ILE A 256 5.90 -8.16 -13.47
CA ILE A 256 5.59 -8.68 -14.81
C ILE A 256 4.11 -9.05 -14.93
N ALA A 257 3.51 -9.57 -13.86
CA ALA A 257 2.09 -9.95 -13.81
C ALA A 257 1.16 -8.73 -13.80
N ASN A 258 1.54 -7.61 -13.16
CA ASN A 258 0.74 -6.39 -13.08
C ASN A 258 1.54 -5.13 -13.50
N PRO A 259 1.99 -5.01 -14.75
CA PRO A 259 2.96 -3.99 -15.12
C PRO A 259 2.30 -2.63 -15.37
N ASN A 260 2.89 -1.55 -14.84
CA ASN A 260 2.61 -0.18 -15.28
C ASN A 260 3.35 0.13 -16.60
N GLY A 261 2.97 -0.57 -17.67
CA GLY A 261 3.58 -0.49 -18.99
C GLY A 261 4.73 -1.48 -19.23
N TYR A 262 4.82 -1.98 -20.47
CA TYR A 262 5.81 -3.00 -20.86
C TYR A 262 7.27 -2.54 -20.71
N GLY A 263 7.53 -1.23 -20.63
CA GLY A 263 8.87 -0.70 -20.36
C GLY A 263 9.40 -1.12 -18.99
N ASN A 264 8.53 -1.31 -18.00
CA ASN A 264 8.91 -1.81 -16.68
C ASN A 264 9.19 -3.32 -16.70
N VAL A 265 8.47 -4.08 -17.53
CA VAL A 265 8.79 -5.49 -17.83
C VAL A 265 10.18 -5.60 -18.47
N GLN A 266 10.49 -4.71 -19.41
CA GLN A 266 11.83 -4.65 -20.02
C GLN A 266 12.91 -4.39 -18.98
N LYS A 267 12.75 -3.39 -18.11
CA LYS A 267 13.71 -3.09 -17.02
C LYS A 267 13.96 -4.31 -16.13
N VAL A 268 12.90 -5.04 -15.75
CA VAL A 268 13.04 -6.26 -14.94
C VAL A 268 13.82 -7.33 -15.70
N CYS A 269 13.44 -7.62 -16.94
CA CYS A 269 14.14 -8.62 -17.74
C CYS A 269 15.61 -8.27 -17.96
N GLU A 270 15.93 -6.99 -18.18
CA GLU A 270 17.31 -6.50 -18.32
C GLU A 270 18.07 -6.55 -17.00
N ARG A 271 17.41 -6.29 -15.86
CA ARG A 271 18.06 -6.30 -14.55
C ARG A 271 18.40 -7.71 -14.05
N PHE A 272 17.55 -8.67 -14.39
CA PHE A 272 17.63 -10.04 -13.93
C PHE A 272 18.05 -11.00 -15.05
N ASP A 273 18.57 -10.51 -16.18
CA ASP A 273 18.90 -11.33 -17.37
C ASP A 273 19.84 -12.49 -17.06
N ASP A 274 20.93 -12.22 -16.33
CA ASP A 274 21.91 -13.20 -15.87
C ASP A 274 21.28 -14.29 -14.97
N VAL A 275 20.33 -13.89 -14.10
CA VAL A 275 19.68 -14.81 -13.14
C VAL A 275 18.56 -15.61 -13.80
N ILE A 276 17.82 -15.00 -14.73
CA ILE A 276 16.78 -15.64 -15.54
C ILE A 276 17.42 -16.57 -16.59
N GLY A 277 18.66 -16.29 -17.00
CA GLY A 277 19.36 -17.02 -18.04
C GLY A 277 18.91 -16.63 -19.45
N ILE A 278 18.60 -15.35 -19.67
CA ILE A 278 18.17 -14.80 -20.96
C ILE A 278 19.18 -13.79 -21.50
N ASP A 279 19.16 -13.56 -22.80
CA ASP A 279 19.89 -12.47 -23.46
C ASP A 279 18.89 -11.43 -23.96
N THR A 280 18.93 -10.24 -23.38
CA THR A 280 18.01 -9.13 -23.71
C THR A 280 18.48 -8.27 -24.88
N SER A 281 19.72 -8.44 -25.34
CA SER A 281 20.35 -7.53 -26.31
C SER A 281 19.69 -7.53 -27.70
N ASP A 282 19.15 -8.68 -28.12
CA ASP A 282 18.47 -8.85 -29.41
C ASP A 282 16.93 -8.87 -29.30
N ALA A 283 16.39 -8.66 -28.10
CA ALA A 283 14.95 -8.68 -27.86
C ALA A 283 14.27 -7.39 -28.34
N GLY A 284 13.22 -7.53 -29.16
CA GLY A 284 12.43 -6.39 -29.60
C GLY A 284 11.34 -6.03 -28.60
N SER A 285 10.78 -4.82 -28.71
CA SER A 285 9.70 -4.35 -27.83
C SER A 285 8.49 -5.28 -27.77
N GLU A 286 8.27 -6.06 -28.82
CA GLU A 286 7.13 -6.99 -28.93
C GLU A 286 7.26 -8.20 -28.00
N VAL A 287 8.49 -8.61 -27.65
CA VAL A 287 8.73 -9.67 -26.64
C VAL A 287 8.21 -9.20 -25.28
N TYR A 288 8.62 -8.01 -24.85
CA TYR A 288 8.21 -7.47 -23.55
C TYR A 288 6.72 -7.18 -23.46
N LYS A 289 6.09 -6.71 -24.55
CA LYS A 289 4.63 -6.55 -24.61
C LYS A 289 3.88 -7.88 -24.43
N GLN A 290 4.39 -8.96 -25.01
CA GLN A 290 3.76 -10.28 -24.87
C GLN A 290 3.99 -10.93 -23.50
N LEU A 291 5.07 -10.53 -22.80
CA LEU A 291 5.32 -10.92 -21.41
C LEU A 291 4.51 -10.08 -20.41
N SER A 292 4.21 -8.83 -20.76
CA SER A 292 3.43 -7.89 -19.95
C SER A 292 2.06 -8.47 -19.58
N GLY A 293 1.76 -8.52 -18.28
CA GLY A 293 0.50 -9.05 -17.78
C GLY A 293 0.43 -10.58 -17.72
N LYS A 294 1.57 -11.28 -17.92
CA LYS A 294 1.64 -12.74 -17.80
C LYS A 294 2.12 -13.15 -16.42
N THR A 295 1.52 -14.22 -15.90
CA THR A 295 1.93 -14.84 -14.65
C THR A 295 2.92 -15.97 -14.91
N PHE A 296 4.03 -15.96 -14.17
CA PHE A 296 5.00 -17.05 -14.12
C PHE A 296 5.19 -17.50 -12.68
N GLY A 297 5.46 -18.79 -12.48
CA GLY A 297 5.77 -19.35 -11.17
C GLY A 297 7.24 -19.24 -10.78
N SER A 298 8.13 -19.05 -11.76
CA SER A 298 9.58 -18.89 -11.53
C SER A 298 10.27 -18.18 -12.69
N PHE A 299 11.51 -17.72 -12.45
CA PHE A 299 12.41 -17.23 -13.49
C PHE A 299 12.69 -18.27 -14.59
N ASP A 300 12.74 -19.55 -14.27
CA ASP A 300 12.87 -20.64 -15.25
C ASP A 300 11.71 -20.67 -16.27
N GLU A 301 10.48 -20.40 -15.82
CA GLU A 301 9.31 -20.34 -16.70
C GLU A 301 9.31 -19.07 -17.55
N LEU A 302 9.65 -17.93 -16.93
CA LEU A 302 9.83 -16.66 -17.61
C LEU A 302 10.89 -16.75 -18.72
N GLY A 303 12.06 -17.31 -18.42
CA GLY A 303 13.16 -17.46 -19.36
C GLY A 303 12.80 -18.32 -20.57
N LYS A 304 12.12 -19.45 -20.36
CA LYS A 304 11.62 -20.30 -21.45
C LYS A 304 10.64 -19.54 -22.35
N LYS A 305 9.73 -18.75 -21.76
CA LYS A 305 8.76 -17.97 -22.53
C LYS A 305 9.46 -16.84 -23.29
N PHE A 306 10.41 -16.17 -22.66
CA PHE A 306 11.21 -15.12 -23.28
C PHE A 306 11.95 -15.63 -24.53
N GLU A 307 12.63 -16.78 -24.43
CA GLU A 307 13.32 -17.39 -25.57
C GLU A 307 12.37 -17.80 -26.71
N GLU A 308 11.20 -18.34 -26.38
CA GLU A 308 10.17 -18.71 -27.37
C GLU A 308 9.74 -17.47 -28.17
N LEU A 309 9.49 -16.36 -27.48
CA LEU A 309 9.08 -15.10 -28.08
C LEU A 309 10.20 -14.48 -28.95
N CYS A 310 11.46 -14.56 -28.49
CA CYS A 310 12.60 -14.09 -29.28
C CYS A 310 12.76 -14.89 -30.60
N LYS A 311 12.59 -16.22 -30.56
CA LYS A 311 12.61 -17.07 -31.76
C LYS A 311 11.45 -16.72 -32.70
N ALA A 312 10.25 -16.57 -32.17
CA ALA A 312 9.07 -16.20 -32.96
C ALA A 312 9.21 -14.82 -33.63
N GLN A 313 9.87 -13.86 -32.98
CA GLN A 313 10.17 -12.55 -33.56
C GLN A 313 11.09 -12.67 -34.79
N GLN A 314 12.13 -13.51 -34.72
CA GLN A 314 13.06 -13.75 -35.81
C GLN A 314 12.43 -14.47 -37.01
N ASP A 315 11.37 -15.26 -36.78
CA ASP A 315 10.65 -16.00 -37.82
C ASP A 315 9.57 -15.17 -38.56
N THR A 316 9.35 -13.90 -38.18
CA THR A 316 8.44 -13.01 -38.92
C THR A 316 9.04 -12.65 -40.29
N PRO A 317 8.34 -12.92 -41.43
CA PRO A 317 8.86 -12.60 -42.74
C PRO A 317 8.93 -11.09 -42.91
N ASN A 318 10.14 -10.53 -42.96
CA ASN A 318 10.38 -9.17 -43.38
C ASN A 318 9.81 -8.97 -44.81
N PRO A 319 8.86 -8.07 -45.06
CA PRO A 319 8.40 -7.77 -46.41
C PRO A 319 9.43 -6.85 -47.08
N GLY A 320 10.57 -7.41 -47.48
CA GLY A 320 11.60 -6.65 -48.18
C GLY A 320 12.99 -7.24 -48.06
N GLY A 321 13.26 -8.33 -48.77
CA GLY A 321 14.59 -8.95 -48.80
C GLY A 321 14.81 -9.86 -49.98
N GLY A 322 14.67 -9.33 -51.21
CA GLY A 322 15.11 -10.01 -52.41
C GLY A 322 16.63 -10.14 -52.43
N GLY A 323 17.14 -11.38 -52.47
CA GLY A 323 18.56 -11.68 -52.53
C GLY A 323 19.23 -11.23 -53.84
N GLY A 324 20.50 -10.87 -53.74
CA GLY A 324 21.38 -10.62 -54.88
C GLY A 324 22.78 -10.24 -54.45
N GLY A 325 23.71 -11.19 -54.45
CA GLY A 325 25.14 -10.93 -54.27
C GLY A 325 25.79 -10.28 -55.49
N GLY A 326 26.91 -9.59 -55.26
CA GLY A 326 27.93 -9.33 -56.29
C GLY A 326 28.29 -7.85 -56.52
N GLY A 327 29.40 -7.43 -55.90
CA GLY A 327 30.48 -6.58 -56.43
C GLY A 327 30.19 -5.28 -57.21
N GLY A 328 30.81 -4.17 -56.75
CA GLY A 328 31.20 -3.07 -57.63
C GLY A 328 31.06 -1.66 -57.05
N SER A 329 32.21 -1.06 -56.74
CA SER A 329 32.59 0.37 -56.88
C SER A 329 31.53 1.49 -56.75
N ARG A 330 31.82 2.43 -55.84
CA ARG A 330 31.46 3.88 -55.88
C ARG A 330 31.76 4.48 -57.28
N PRO A 331 31.20 5.63 -57.75
CA PRO A 331 30.90 6.84 -56.94
C PRO A 331 29.79 7.84 -57.41
N SER A 332 29.57 8.88 -56.58
CA SER A 332 29.37 10.31 -56.93
C SER A 332 28.04 10.87 -57.53
N GLY A 333 27.56 11.96 -56.89
CA GLY A 333 26.78 13.08 -57.46
C GLY A 333 25.26 12.90 -57.42
N GLY A 334 24.40 13.88 -57.13
CA GLY A 334 24.50 15.32 -56.93
C GLY A 334 23.09 15.93 -57.15
N SER A 335 22.69 16.86 -56.28
CA SER A 335 21.77 18.00 -56.48
C SER A 335 20.44 17.86 -57.27
N GLY A 336 19.32 18.08 -56.56
CA GLY A 336 18.38 19.21 -56.81
C GLY A 336 17.35 19.12 -57.94
N GLY A 337 16.10 19.56 -57.66
CA GLY A 337 15.20 20.06 -58.71
C GLY A 337 13.70 19.86 -58.47
N ILE A 338 12.99 20.97 -58.29
CA ILE A 338 11.54 21.16 -58.12
C ILE A 338 10.83 21.03 -59.49
N VAL A 339 9.50 20.75 -59.53
CA VAL A 339 8.44 21.50 -60.29
C VAL A 339 7.23 20.66 -60.77
N SER A 340 6.05 21.16 -60.37
CA SER A 340 4.71 21.24 -61.03
C SER A 340 3.91 20.04 -61.52
N GLY A 341 2.62 20.10 -61.16
CA GLY A 341 1.53 20.02 -62.16
C GLY A 341 0.21 19.49 -61.62
N GLY A 342 -0.70 20.36 -61.16
CA GLY A 342 -2.03 19.98 -60.64
C GLY A 342 -3.11 19.72 -61.69
N ASN A 343 -4.17 18.99 -61.31
CA ASN A 343 -5.56 19.48 -61.20
C ASN A 343 -6.59 18.34 -61.00
N ASN A 344 -7.23 18.37 -59.83
CA ASN A 344 -8.61 18.06 -59.41
C ASN A 344 -9.47 16.95 -60.09
N LYS A 345 -9.95 16.02 -59.24
CA LYS A 345 -11.36 15.59 -59.10
C LYS A 345 -11.58 14.87 -57.73
N PRO A 346 -12.84 14.73 -57.23
CA PRO A 346 -13.24 15.03 -55.85
C PRO A 346 -12.92 13.93 -54.83
N LEU A 347 -12.90 14.33 -53.55
CA LEU A 347 -12.87 13.46 -52.37
C LEU A 347 -14.07 12.50 -52.40
N GLU A 348 -13.83 11.22 -52.71
CA GLU A 348 -14.65 10.11 -52.24
C GLU A 348 -14.11 9.69 -50.86
N GLU A 349 -15.04 9.40 -49.94
CA GLU A 349 -14.81 9.05 -48.54
C GLU A 349 -13.74 7.96 -48.41
N ILE A 350 -12.66 8.27 -47.70
CA ILE A 350 -11.72 7.27 -47.22
C ILE A 350 -12.45 6.51 -46.10
N PRO A 351 -12.59 5.18 -46.17
CA PRO A 351 -13.07 4.42 -45.03
C PRO A 351 -12.07 4.62 -43.90
N VAL A 352 -12.58 5.08 -42.75
CA VAL A 352 -11.80 5.23 -41.52
C VAL A 352 -11.19 3.86 -41.23
N THR A 353 -9.89 3.72 -41.41
CA THR A 353 -9.16 2.51 -41.02
C THR A 353 -9.16 2.45 -39.51
N ASP A 354 -9.87 1.46 -38.98
CA ASP A 354 -9.88 1.05 -37.57
C ASP A 354 -8.47 1.06 -36.99
N THR A 355 -8.27 1.93 -36.01
CA THR A 355 -7.19 1.81 -35.01
C THR A 355 -7.41 0.46 -34.29
N PRO A 356 -6.38 -0.32 -33.96
CA PRO A 356 -6.59 -1.56 -33.21
C PRO A 356 -7.23 -1.20 -31.87
N GLN A 357 -8.49 -1.60 -31.65
CA GLN A 357 -9.10 -1.48 -30.33
C GLN A 357 -8.33 -2.40 -29.38
N ASN A 358 -7.82 -1.83 -28.29
CA ASN A 358 -7.43 -2.60 -27.11
C ASN A 358 -8.67 -3.44 -26.73
N GLU A 359 -8.59 -4.76 -26.83
CA GLU A 359 -9.74 -5.61 -26.49
C GLU A 359 -9.97 -5.51 -24.97
N SER A 360 -11.10 -4.90 -24.58
CA SER A 360 -11.54 -4.83 -23.18
C SER A 360 -11.57 -6.23 -22.56
N VAL A 361 -11.02 -6.36 -21.34
CA VAL A 361 -11.09 -7.59 -20.54
C VAL A 361 -12.56 -7.97 -20.23
N PHE A 362 -13.44 -6.98 -20.20
CA PHE A 362 -14.86 -7.16 -19.94
C PHE A 362 -15.67 -7.38 -21.22
N ASN A 363 -16.41 -8.49 -21.25
CA ASN A 363 -17.19 -8.92 -22.41
C ASN A 363 -18.61 -8.31 -22.44
N ASP A 364 -19.01 -7.58 -21.40
CA ASP A 364 -20.37 -7.05 -21.19
C ASP A 364 -20.49 -5.53 -21.36
N LEU A 365 -19.53 -4.89 -22.03
CA LEU A 365 -19.54 -3.45 -22.29
C LEU A 365 -20.35 -3.02 -23.53
N ALA A 366 -21.06 -3.95 -24.17
CA ALA A 366 -21.93 -3.63 -25.31
C ALA A 366 -23.09 -2.73 -24.85
N GLY A 367 -23.30 -1.60 -25.52
CA GLY A 367 -24.25 -0.55 -25.11
C GLY A 367 -23.71 0.44 -24.08
N TYR A 368 -22.44 0.30 -23.67
CA TYR A 368 -21.72 1.20 -22.76
C TYR A 368 -20.41 1.69 -23.37
N GLU A 369 -20.34 1.82 -24.70
CA GLU A 369 -19.13 2.20 -25.43
C GLU A 369 -18.58 3.56 -24.98
N TRP A 370 -19.45 4.47 -24.52
CA TRP A 370 -19.09 5.77 -23.97
C TRP A 370 -18.27 5.70 -22.66
N ALA A 371 -18.40 4.59 -21.92
CA ALA A 371 -17.68 4.33 -20.68
C ALA A 371 -16.48 3.40 -20.87
N ARG A 372 -16.37 2.69 -21.99
CA ARG A 372 -15.37 1.64 -22.22
C ARG A 372 -13.95 2.11 -21.93
N GLU A 373 -13.52 3.19 -22.58
CA GLU A 373 -12.17 3.74 -22.38
C GLU A 373 -11.87 4.03 -20.90
N SER A 374 -12.84 4.59 -20.17
CA SER A 374 -12.68 4.91 -18.75
C SER A 374 -12.67 3.67 -17.88
N ILE A 375 -13.48 2.66 -18.20
CA ILE A 375 -13.51 1.37 -17.49
C ILE A 375 -12.19 0.63 -17.71
N ASP A 376 -11.71 0.56 -18.94
CA ASP A 376 -10.48 -0.15 -19.30
C ASP A 376 -9.27 0.53 -18.66
N ALA A 377 -9.16 1.86 -18.76
CA ALA A 377 -8.07 2.60 -18.14
C ALA A 377 -8.06 2.49 -16.61
N LEU A 378 -9.22 2.61 -15.96
CA LEU A 378 -9.30 2.45 -14.50
C LEU A 378 -9.05 1.00 -14.06
N TYR A 379 -9.34 0.02 -14.92
CA TYR A 379 -9.06 -1.39 -14.65
C TYR A 379 -7.55 -1.65 -14.75
N GLU A 380 -6.89 -1.11 -15.76
CA GLU A 380 -5.44 -1.15 -15.91
C GLU A 380 -4.72 -0.47 -14.73
N LEU A 381 -5.30 0.60 -14.18
CA LEU A 381 -4.80 1.29 -12.98
C LEU A 381 -5.14 0.58 -11.66
N GLY A 382 -5.84 -0.56 -11.69
CA GLY A 382 -6.25 -1.30 -10.49
C GLY A 382 -7.32 -0.61 -9.64
N ILE A 383 -7.91 0.48 -10.15
CA ILE A 383 -8.92 1.27 -9.44
C ILE A 383 -10.26 0.55 -9.48
N VAL A 384 -10.69 0.10 -10.67
CA VAL A 384 -11.92 -0.69 -10.82
C VAL A 384 -11.62 -2.16 -11.04
N ALA A 385 -12.51 -3.02 -10.55
CA ALA A 385 -12.49 -4.45 -10.80
C ALA A 385 -13.86 -4.93 -11.29
N GLY A 386 -13.88 -6.01 -12.08
CA GLY A 386 -15.11 -6.68 -12.48
C GLY A 386 -15.84 -7.37 -11.33
N ARG A 387 -17.12 -7.69 -11.53
CA ARG A 387 -17.86 -8.59 -10.64
C ARG A 387 -17.40 -10.04 -10.80
N THR A 388 -16.91 -10.37 -11.98
CA THR A 388 -16.16 -11.59 -12.29
C THR A 388 -14.92 -11.20 -13.10
N GLU A 389 -14.09 -12.17 -13.45
CA GLU A 389 -12.87 -11.97 -14.24
C GLU A 389 -13.13 -11.25 -15.58
N ASN A 390 -14.27 -11.50 -16.24
CA ASN A 390 -14.58 -10.95 -17.57
C ASN A 390 -15.92 -10.21 -17.63
N THR A 391 -16.51 -9.85 -16.48
CA THR A 391 -17.81 -9.15 -16.42
C THR A 391 -17.74 -7.96 -15.48
N PHE A 392 -17.98 -6.77 -16.02
CA PHE A 392 -17.94 -5.52 -15.26
C PHE A 392 -19.26 -5.16 -14.58
N CYS A 393 -20.39 -5.58 -15.16
CA CYS A 393 -21.75 -5.14 -14.85
C CYS A 393 -21.93 -3.61 -14.91
N PRO A 394 -21.74 -2.97 -16.08
CA PRO A 394 -21.75 -1.51 -16.21
C PRO A 394 -23.07 -0.84 -15.81
N GLY A 395 -24.20 -1.55 -15.95
CA GLY A 395 -25.53 -1.06 -15.59
C GLY A 395 -25.96 -1.30 -14.14
N ASP A 396 -25.16 -2.00 -13.34
CA ASP A 396 -25.48 -2.21 -11.93
C ASP A 396 -25.27 -0.92 -11.14
N ASN A 397 -26.16 -0.65 -10.20
CA ASN A 397 -25.99 0.46 -9.28
C ASN A 397 -24.79 0.21 -8.36
N ILE A 398 -23.96 1.23 -8.18
CA ILE A 398 -22.80 1.16 -7.29
C ILE A 398 -23.20 1.56 -5.86
N THR A 399 -22.64 0.87 -4.88
CA THR A 399 -22.83 1.24 -3.47
C THR A 399 -21.92 2.39 -3.08
N ARG A 400 -22.28 3.09 -2.00
CA ARG A 400 -21.46 4.18 -1.43
C ARG A 400 -20.09 3.70 -1.00
N SER A 401 -20.00 2.52 -0.38
CA SER A 401 -18.72 1.88 0.00
C SER A 401 -17.85 1.56 -1.21
N GLU A 402 -18.43 0.99 -2.27
CA GLU A 402 -17.68 0.71 -3.49
C GLU A 402 -17.17 1.99 -4.13
N PHE A 403 -18.03 3.01 -4.24
CA PHE A 403 -17.62 4.28 -4.83
C PHE A 403 -16.49 4.96 -4.03
N VAL A 404 -16.58 4.97 -2.70
CA VAL A 404 -15.53 5.57 -1.87
C VAL A 404 -14.20 4.84 -2.01
N LYS A 405 -14.22 3.50 -2.15
CA LYS A 405 -13.03 2.71 -2.47
C LYS A 405 -12.42 3.16 -3.80
N LEU A 406 -13.23 3.32 -4.84
CA LEU A 406 -12.72 3.77 -6.13
C LEU A 406 -12.08 5.17 -6.04
N VAL A 407 -12.68 6.09 -5.28
CA VAL A 407 -12.12 7.43 -5.04
C VAL A 407 -10.82 7.34 -4.24
N ALA A 408 -10.77 6.53 -3.18
CA ALA A 408 -9.58 6.37 -2.38
C ALA A 408 -8.39 5.82 -3.19
N LEU A 409 -8.64 4.83 -4.05
CA LEU A 409 -7.62 4.30 -4.96
C LEU A 409 -7.23 5.29 -6.04
N ALA A 410 -8.19 6.01 -6.63
CA ALA A 410 -7.93 6.95 -7.71
C ALA A 410 -7.09 8.17 -7.29
N PHE A 411 -7.24 8.61 -6.04
CA PHE A 411 -6.56 9.78 -5.48
C PHE A 411 -5.50 9.41 -4.44
N ASP A 412 -5.12 8.14 -4.35
CA ASP A 412 -4.04 7.62 -3.49
C ASP A 412 -4.18 8.06 -2.03
N LEU A 413 -5.39 7.90 -1.48
CA LEU A 413 -5.70 8.34 -0.11
C LEU A 413 -5.21 7.32 0.92
N SER A 414 -4.51 7.80 1.95
CA SER A 414 -4.05 6.97 3.07
C SER A 414 -4.91 7.16 4.32
N ALA A 415 -5.15 6.07 5.06
CA ALA A 415 -5.84 6.10 6.33
C ALA A 415 -4.89 6.49 7.48
N GLY A 416 -5.33 7.36 8.40
CA GLY A 416 -4.58 7.67 9.61
C GLY A 416 -4.74 6.59 10.70
N THR A 417 -4.37 6.87 11.95
CA THR A 417 -4.47 5.88 13.05
C THR A 417 -5.77 5.95 13.87
N GLY A 418 -6.62 6.97 13.64
CA GLY A 418 -7.87 7.19 14.39
C GLY A 418 -9.03 6.23 14.02
N ARG A 419 -10.04 6.09 14.89
CA ARG A 419 -11.23 5.30 14.59
C ARG A 419 -12.29 6.12 13.85
N LEU A 420 -12.99 5.50 12.89
CA LEU A 420 -14.17 6.09 12.27
C LEU A 420 -15.32 6.29 13.29
N PRO A 421 -16.09 7.39 13.20
CA PRO A 421 -17.26 7.62 14.05
C PRO A 421 -18.50 6.81 13.62
N PHE A 422 -18.41 6.06 12.53
CA PHE A 422 -19.54 5.35 11.92
C PHE A 422 -19.77 3.99 12.57
N GLU A 423 -21.01 3.70 12.97
CA GLU A 423 -21.42 2.46 13.61
C GLU A 423 -21.82 1.37 12.60
N ASP A 424 -22.12 1.74 11.36
CA ASP A 424 -22.55 0.86 10.27
C ASP A 424 -21.39 0.28 9.44
N THR A 425 -20.15 0.49 9.89
CA THR A 425 -18.93 -0.12 9.33
C THR A 425 -18.14 -0.80 10.44
N SER A 426 -17.60 -1.98 10.17
CA SER A 426 -16.73 -2.73 11.11
C SER A 426 -15.27 -2.44 10.79
N SER A 427 -14.36 -2.43 11.76
CA SER A 427 -12.90 -2.34 11.48
C SER A 427 -12.39 -3.47 10.60
N ASP A 428 -13.09 -4.61 10.61
CA ASP A 428 -12.72 -5.80 9.83
C ASP A 428 -13.41 -5.83 8.45
N SER A 429 -14.19 -4.81 8.08
CA SER A 429 -14.88 -4.77 6.79
C SER A 429 -13.93 -4.32 5.67
N TRP A 430 -14.09 -4.90 4.49
CA TRP A 430 -13.23 -4.65 3.32
C TRP A 430 -13.20 -3.17 2.90
N ASP A 431 -14.22 -2.40 3.25
CA ASP A 431 -14.40 -1.00 2.93
C ASP A 431 -13.89 -0.05 4.02
N TYR A 432 -13.54 -0.55 5.21
CA TYR A 432 -13.23 0.27 6.38
C TYR A 432 -12.06 1.22 6.13
N GLU A 433 -10.92 0.70 5.66
CA GLU A 433 -9.73 1.51 5.41
C GLU A 433 -9.95 2.57 4.32
N TYR A 434 -10.75 2.26 3.30
CA TYR A 434 -11.08 3.21 2.25
C TYR A 434 -12.03 4.32 2.73
N ILE A 435 -13.05 3.95 3.52
CA ILE A 435 -13.96 4.91 4.17
C ILE A 435 -13.15 5.82 5.10
N LYS A 436 -12.19 5.24 5.82
CA LYS A 436 -11.32 5.93 6.75
C LYS A 436 -10.37 6.90 6.07
N ALA A 437 -9.66 6.48 5.03
CA ALA A 437 -8.81 7.35 4.23
C ALA A 437 -9.60 8.54 3.67
N ALA A 438 -10.80 8.29 3.14
CA ALA A 438 -11.67 9.34 2.64
C ALA A 438 -12.22 10.25 3.76
N TYR A 439 -12.46 9.73 4.96
CA TYR A 439 -12.94 10.52 6.10
C TYR A 439 -11.83 11.42 6.65
N ASP A 440 -10.64 10.86 6.86
CA ASP A 440 -9.47 11.58 7.36
C ASP A 440 -9.03 12.69 6.38
N SER A 441 -9.21 12.44 5.07
CA SER A 441 -8.97 13.43 4.00
C SER A 441 -10.11 14.45 3.82
N GLY A 442 -11.17 14.39 4.64
CA GLY A 442 -12.31 15.31 4.57
C GLY A 442 -13.21 15.13 3.33
N ILE A 443 -13.03 14.05 2.57
CA ILE A 443 -13.81 13.76 1.36
C ILE A 443 -15.21 13.26 1.75
N VAL A 444 -15.35 12.50 2.84
CA VAL A 444 -16.64 12.02 3.34
C VAL A 444 -16.91 12.44 4.79
N ASN A 445 -18.17 12.73 5.12
CA ASN A 445 -18.64 13.05 6.48
C ASN A 445 -19.72 12.08 6.99
N GLY A 446 -20.05 11.04 6.22
CA GLY A 446 -21.21 10.18 6.47
C GLY A 446 -22.55 10.79 6.04
N ILE A 447 -23.63 10.02 6.16
CA ILE A 447 -25.02 10.48 5.96
C ILE A 447 -25.64 11.00 7.26
N SER A 448 -25.03 10.67 8.40
CA SER A 448 -25.32 11.21 9.72
C SER A 448 -24.03 11.25 10.55
N ALA A 449 -24.10 11.74 11.79
CA ALA A 449 -22.94 11.79 12.68
C ALA A 449 -22.39 10.39 13.06
N SER A 450 -23.18 9.33 12.89
CA SER A 450 -22.83 7.97 13.30
C SER A 450 -23.03 6.93 12.19
N GLU A 451 -23.40 7.33 10.97
CA GLU A 451 -23.62 6.39 9.86
C GLU A 451 -22.94 6.89 8.59
N PHE A 452 -22.17 6.01 7.95
CA PHE A 452 -21.59 6.25 6.64
C PHE A 452 -22.61 6.06 5.51
N GLY A 453 -23.49 5.05 5.65
CA GLY A 453 -24.38 4.54 4.61
C GLY A 453 -23.81 3.30 3.91
N CYS A 454 -23.13 2.41 4.64
CA CYS A 454 -22.53 1.20 4.07
C CYS A 454 -23.59 0.32 3.38
N GLY A 455 -23.29 -0.14 2.16
CA GLY A 455 -24.21 -0.96 1.36
C GLY A 455 -25.41 -0.21 0.74
N LEU A 456 -25.61 1.07 1.03
CA LEU A 456 -26.60 1.90 0.31
C LEU A 456 -26.10 2.24 -1.09
N GLN A 457 -27.03 2.34 -2.04
CA GLN A 457 -26.71 2.86 -3.38
C GLN A 457 -26.37 4.34 -3.29
N ILE A 458 -25.29 4.76 -3.94
CA ILE A 458 -24.90 6.17 -3.93
C ILE A 458 -25.70 6.97 -4.96
N THR A 459 -26.08 8.19 -4.59
CA THR A 459 -26.75 9.13 -5.50
C THR A 459 -25.73 9.88 -6.36
N ARG A 460 -26.17 10.36 -7.52
CA ARG A 460 -25.31 11.15 -8.42
C ARG A 460 -24.80 12.44 -7.76
N GLN A 461 -25.62 13.10 -6.94
CA GLN A 461 -25.21 14.31 -6.22
C GLN A 461 -24.17 14.01 -5.13
N ASP A 462 -24.26 12.87 -4.44
CA ASP A 462 -23.25 12.48 -3.45
C ASP A 462 -21.91 12.14 -4.10
N MET A 463 -21.92 11.47 -5.27
CA MET A 463 -20.71 11.23 -6.05
C MET A 463 -20.02 12.54 -6.44
N ALA A 464 -20.80 13.55 -6.84
CA ALA A 464 -20.27 14.86 -7.20
C ALA A 464 -19.58 15.55 -6.02
N VAL A 465 -20.18 15.51 -4.82
CA VAL A 465 -19.58 16.06 -3.59
C VAL A 465 -18.25 15.38 -3.27
N MET A 466 -18.22 14.04 -3.30
CA MET A 466 -16.99 13.29 -3.01
C MET A 466 -15.89 13.57 -4.03
N LEU A 467 -16.21 13.53 -5.32
CA LEU A 467 -15.23 13.75 -6.39
C LEU A 467 -14.72 15.18 -6.41
N ARG A 468 -15.58 16.16 -6.14
CA ARG A 468 -15.15 17.55 -6.05
C ARG A 468 -14.14 17.70 -4.91
N ARG A 469 -14.39 17.12 -3.74
CA ARG A 469 -13.45 17.19 -2.61
C ARG A 469 -12.13 16.50 -2.93
N ALA A 470 -12.18 15.33 -3.56
CA ALA A 470 -11.00 14.56 -3.91
C ALA A 470 -10.12 15.20 -5.00
N SER A 471 -10.73 15.74 -6.06
CA SER A 471 -10.01 16.37 -7.19
C SER A 471 -9.62 17.83 -6.97
N GLU A 472 -10.03 18.41 -5.84
CA GLU A 472 -9.87 19.85 -5.54
C GLU A 472 -10.37 20.83 -6.64
N ALA A 473 -11.17 20.37 -7.61
CA ALA A 473 -11.50 21.10 -8.85
C ALA A 473 -11.96 22.55 -8.63
N ALA A 474 -11.38 23.54 -9.31
CA ALA A 474 -11.69 24.95 -9.00
C ALA A 474 -13.21 25.28 -8.94
N PRO A 475 -13.66 26.16 -8.03
CA PRO A 475 -15.06 26.60 -7.97
C PRO A 475 -15.54 27.10 -9.33
N ALA A 476 -16.82 26.88 -9.64
CA ALA A 476 -17.40 27.35 -10.89
C ALA A 476 -17.39 28.89 -10.97
N ASP A 477 -17.07 29.43 -12.15
CA ASP A 477 -17.39 30.82 -12.49
C ASP A 477 -18.88 30.88 -12.91
N ASP A 478 -19.72 31.22 -11.93
CA ASP A 478 -21.17 31.14 -11.97
C ASP A 478 -21.81 31.90 -13.16
N ALA A 479 -21.09 32.88 -13.72
CA ALA A 479 -21.56 33.73 -14.80
C ALA A 479 -21.59 33.04 -16.19
N SER A 480 -20.95 31.86 -16.36
CA SER A 480 -20.76 31.24 -17.67
C SER A 480 -21.23 29.78 -17.80
N VAL A 481 -21.56 29.11 -16.69
CA VAL A 481 -21.92 27.69 -16.70
C VAL A 481 -23.41 27.52 -17.01
N ARG A 482 -23.72 26.79 -18.10
CA ARG A 482 -25.10 26.42 -18.44
C ARG A 482 -25.71 25.61 -17.29
N ARG A 483 -26.92 25.95 -16.84
CA ARG A 483 -27.64 25.22 -15.78
C ARG A 483 -28.29 23.92 -16.28
N PHE A 484 -28.46 22.95 -15.39
CA PHE A 484 -29.24 21.73 -15.67
C PHE A 484 -30.74 22.05 -15.71
N ALA A 485 -31.51 21.23 -16.43
CA ALA A 485 -32.95 21.41 -16.55
C ALA A 485 -33.72 21.07 -15.26
N ASP A 486 -33.10 20.28 -14.39
CA ASP A 486 -33.56 19.85 -13.06
C ASP A 486 -32.73 20.52 -11.94
N ASP A 487 -32.29 21.75 -12.17
CA ASP A 487 -31.48 22.53 -11.21
C ASP A 487 -32.10 22.60 -9.81
N ASN A 488 -33.43 22.75 -9.75
CA ASN A 488 -34.17 22.85 -8.49
C ASN A 488 -34.23 21.52 -7.71
N ASP A 489 -33.87 20.40 -8.33
CA ASP A 489 -33.85 19.09 -7.67
C ASP A 489 -32.48 18.79 -7.03
N ILE A 490 -31.46 19.60 -7.32
CA ILE A 490 -30.12 19.49 -6.73
C ILE A 490 -30.17 20.00 -5.30
N SER A 491 -29.75 19.17 -4.34
CA SER A 491 -29.75 19.57 -2.94
C SER A 491 -28.72 20.67 -2.66
N ASP A 492 -29.05 21.61 -1.78
CA ASP A 492 -28.18 22.77 -1.44
C ASP A 492 -26.74 22.36 -1.10
N TYR A 493 -26.55 21.25 -0.39
CA TYR A 493 -25.22 20.78 0.02
C TYR A 493 -24.34 20.31 -1.14
N ALA A 494 -24.93 19.96 -2.29
CA ALA A 494 -24.24 19.44 -3.46
C ALA A 494 -24.17 20.46 -4.60
N TYR A 495 -24.88 21.59 -4.50
CA TYR A 495 -25.07 22.54 -5.59
C TYR A 495 -23.73 23.06 -6.15
N ASP A 496 -22.89 23.59 -5.28
CA ASP A 496 -21.60 24.17 -5.66
C ASP A 496 -20.66 23.12 -6.24
N ASP A 497 -20.64 21.91 -5.65
CA ASP A 497 -19.78 20.81 -6.08
C ASP A 497 -20.19 20.28 -7.46
N VAL A 498 -21.49 20.14 -7.72
CA VAL A 498 -22.02 19.74 -9.03
C VAL A 498 -21.62 20.75 -10.10
N TYR A 499 -21.71 22.05 -9.82
CA TYR A 499 -21.37 23.07 -10.79
C TYR A 499 -19.87 23.26 -11.00
N ALA A 500 -19.05 23.04 -9.97
CA ALA A 500 -17.59 22.99 -10.11
C ALA A 500 -17.18 21.87 -11.07
N LEU A 501 -17.69 20.65 -10.86
CA LEU A 501 -17.40 19.51 -11.75
C LEU A 501 -17.98 19.68 -13.16
N ARG A 502 -19.13 20.36 -13.29
CA ARG A 502 -19.66 20.74 -14.61
C ARG A 502 -18.74 21.73 -15.32
N SER A 503 -18.24 22.74 -14.61
CA SER A 503 -17.32 23.73 -15.17
C SER A 503 -16.00 23.08 -15.60
N ALA A 504 -15.54 22.05 -14.87
CA ALA A 504 -14.37 21.26 -15.20
C ALA A 504 -14.59 20.28 -16.38
N GLY A 505 -15.83 20.15 -16.88
CA GLY A 505 -16.19 19.22 -17.96
C GLY A 505 -16.31 17.74 -17.52
N ILE A 506 -16.27 17.48 -16.21
CA ILE A 506 -16.37 16.14 -15.62
C ILE A 506 -17.83 15.66 -15.66
N ILE A 507 -18.79 16.55 -15.41
CA ILE A 507 -20.22 16.24 -15.45
C ILE A 507 -20.92 17.01 -16.58
N ASN A 508 -21.55 16.28 -17.50
CA ASN A 508 -22.23 16.87 -18.66
C ASN A 508 -23.77 16.75 -18.64
N GLY A 509 -24.32 15.91 -17.74
CA GLY A 509 -25.75 15.58 -17.68
C GLY A 509 -26.17 14.57 -18.75
N ASP A 510 -27.47 14.26 -18.78
CA ASP A 510 -28.06 13.40 -19.80
C ASP A 510 -28.41 14.17 -21.10
N GLU A 511 -28.93 13.45 -22.10
CA GLU A 511 -29.33 14.02 -23.40
C GLU A 511 -30.39 15.14 -23.28
N SER A 512 -31.15 15.17 -22.18
CA SER A 512 -32.14 16.20 -21.87
C SER A 512 -31.56 17.36 -21.05
N ASN A 513 -30.23 17.44 -20.90
CA ASN A 513 -29.55 18.39 -20.03
C ASN A 513 -30.02 18.30 -18.56
N ARG A 514 -30.37 17.10 -18.08
CA ARG A 514 -30.67 16.87 -16.65
C ARG A 514 -29.48 16.23 -15.94
N PHE A 515 -29.30 16.56 -14.67
CA PHE A 515 -28.29 15.95 -13.81
C PHE A 515 -28.79 14.66 -13.13
N ASN A 516 -30.08 14.57 -12.84
CA ASN A 516 -30.78 13.52 -12.09
C ASN A 516 -30.17 13.31 -10.67
N PRO A 517 -30.17 14.34 -9.80
CA PRO A 517 -29.37 14.38 -8.57
C PRO A 517 -29.60 13.22 -7.60
N SER A 518 -30.87 12.84 -7.38
CA SER A 518 -31.26 11.80 -6.42
C SER A 518 -31.26 10.37 -7.02
N ALA A 519 -30.96 10.22 -8.31
CA ALA A 519 -30.93 8.91 -8.94
C ALA A 519 -29.71 8.10 -8.45
N PRO A 520 -29.86 6.78 -8.22
CA PRO A 520 -28.72 5.89 -8.05
C PRO A 520 -27.79 5.95 -9.25
N ALA A 521 -26.48 5.95 -9.00
CA ALA A 521 -25.49 5.92 -10.06
C ALA A 521 -25.10 4.49 -10.44
N THR A 522 -24.83 4.29 -11.73
CA THR A 522 -24.32 3.01 -12.25
C THR A 522 -22.80 2.91 -12.15
N ARG A 523 -22.28 1.69 -12.20
CA ARG A 523 -20.83 1.44 -12.23
C ARG A 523 -20.14 2.10 -13.43
N ALA A 524 -20.79 2.14 -14.60
CA ALA A 524 -20.26 2.83 -15.77
C ALA A 524 -20.15 4.36 -15.56
N GLU A 525 -21.17 4.97 -14.94
CA GLU A 525 -21.15 6.41 -14.65
C GLU A 525 -20.08 6.74 -13.60
N ALA A 526 -19.92 5.91 -12.57
CA ALA A 526 -18.86 6.05 -11.57
C ALA A 526 -17.46 6.00 -12.21
N ALA A 527 -17.20 4.99 -13.04
CA ALA A 527 -15.93 4.86 -13.76
C ALA A 527 -15.66 6.10 -14.64
N LYS A 528 -16.67 6.56 -15.39
CA LYS A 528 -16.52 7.73 -16.27
C LYS A 528 -16.17 9.00 -15.51
N MET A 529 -16.85 9.24 -14.38
CA MET A 529 -16.64 10.45 -13.57
C MET A 529 -15.30 10.44 -12.84
N ILE A 530 -14.87 9.29 -12.31
CA ILE A 530 -13.56 9.15 -11.67
C ILE A 530 -12.43 9.39 -12.68
N TYR A 531 -12.48 8.69 -13.82
CA TYR A 531 -11.47 8.84 -14.86
C TYR A 531 -11.33 10.28 -15.34
N ALA A 532 -12.46 10.96 -15.58
CA ALA A 532 -12.45 12.36 -15.99
C ALA A 532 -11.94 13.31 -14.89
N ALA A 533 -12.12 12.97 -13.61
CA ALA A 533 -11.63 13.76 -12.48
C ALA A 533 -10.13 13.57 -12.22
N MET A 534 -9.55 12.43 -12.59
CA MET A 534 -8.10 12.17 -12.49
C MET A 534 -7.28 12.94 -13.55
N ASP A 535 -7.91 13.34 -14.65
CA ASP A 535 -7.28 14.08 -15.76
C ASP A 535 -7.38 15.62 -15.59
N LYS A 536 -7.72 16.10 -14.38
CA LYS A 536 -7.88 17.52 -14.05
C LYS A 536 -7.01 17.90 -12.87
#